data_AF-A0A1A9AMH9-F1
#
_entry.id   AF-A0A1A9AMH9-F1
#
_cell.length_a   1.000
_cell.length_b   1.000
_cell.length_c   1.000
_cell.angle_alpha   90.00
_cell.angle_beta   90.00
_cell.angle_gamma   90.00
#
_symmetry.space_group_name_H-M   'P 1'
#
loop_
_entity.id
_entity.type
_entity.pdbx_description
1 polymer ?
#
loop_
_entity_poly.entity_id
_entity_poly.type
_entity_poly.pdbx_seq_one_letter_code
_entity_poly.pdbx_strand_id
1 'polypeptide(L)'
;MTIKQRKLEKWEYYKIYFTIRSSFNNNQDNEYGDYLHASDQVLRNIGMYLVENYRADYKNICDIFDDCKERCEYLNTWLNEKKALYTSNGKCTNHSTSWEKYIEGLWEKLEEDVEPEKKCERTPLTEKNFDKKWITQTCNNSTPAEVSRNCPDVSLPKESVCPTSVDPTSSSCRIVLTTTYVVFGILLFFMYLLRFSAVGMKINNIIRGEKIKERNMEDERTHEHSNTESLDRRFNLIYNSLNN
;
A
#
# COMPACT_ATOMS: atom_id res chain seq x y z
N MET A 1 38.10 0.30 9.04
CA MET A 1 37.01 1.03 9.73
C MET A 1 35.75 0.20 9.55
N THR A 2 35.42 -0.62 10.54
CA THR A 2 34.28 -1.55 10.45
C THR A 2 33.01 -0.73 10.62
N ILE A 3 32.24 -0.55 9.55
CA ILE A 3 30.93 0.09 9.62
C ILE A 3 30.08 -0.82 10.51
N LYS A 4 29.83 -0.38 11.75
CA LYS A 4 28.95 -1.08 12.67
C LYS A 4 27.54 -0.99 12.09
N GLN A 5 27.15 -2.01 11.34
CA GLN A 5 25.89 -2.03 10.60
C GLN A 5 24.72 -1.94 11.58
N ARG A 6 23.78 -1.05 11.29
CA ARG A 6 22.50 -0.97 12.02
C ARG A 6 21.69 -2.18 11.64
N LYS A 7 21.33 -3.00 12.63
CA LYS A 7 20.31 -4.05 12.46
C LYS A 7 19.01 -3.40 12.01
N LEU A 8 18.43 -3.91 10.92
CA LEU A 8 17.15 -3.41 10.42
C LEU A 8 16.05 -3.66 11.47
N GLU A 9 15.14 -2.70 11.58
CA GLU A 9 13.92 -2.83 12.34
C GLU A 9 12.89 -3.69 11.59
N LYS A 10 11.96 -4.30 12.32
CA LYS A 10 10.95 -5.21 11.75
C LYS A 10 10.22 -4.61 10.54
N TRP A 11 9.81 -3.34 10.62
CA TRP A 11 9.07 -2.68 9.57
C TRP A 11 9.90 -2.45 8.29
N GLU A 12 11.23 -2.41 8.39
CA GLU A 12 12.11 -2.24 7.23
C GLU A 12 12.11 -3.51 6.37
N TYR A 13 12.07 -4.70 6.98
CA TYR A 13 11.90 -5.96 6.24
C TYR A 13 10.55 -6.04 5.54
N TYR A 14 9.47 -5.63 6.21
CA TYR A 14 8.15 -5.53 5.57
C TYR A 14 8.21 -4.56 4.37
N LYS A 15 8.83 -3.40 4.54
CA LYS A 15 8.99 -2.45 3.44
C LYS A 15 9.72 -3.06 2.25
N ILE A 16 10.77 -3.85 2.48
CA ILE A 16 11.52 -4.54 1.41
C ILE A 16 10.59 -5.52 0.66
N TYR A 17 10.06 -6.53 1.34
CA TYR A 17 9.35 -7.63 0.68
C TYR A 17 7.94 -7.29 0.18
N PHE A 18 7.33 -6.24 0.73
CA PHE A 18 5.98 -5.78 0.35
C PHE A 18 6.01 -4.54 -0.55
N THR A 19 7.19 -4.11 -1.01
CA THR A 19 7.29 -3.01 -1.98
C THR A 19 6.52 -3.37 -3.25
N ILE A 20 5.67 -2.46 -3.73
CA ILE A 20 5.01 -2.59 -5.03
C ILE A 20 6.00 -2.19 -6.12
N ARG A 21 6.33 -3.13 -7.00
CA ARG A 21 7.30 -2.97 -8.09
C ARG A 21 6.57 -2.69 -9.40
N SER A 22 7.08 -1.72 -10.15
CA SER A 22 6.68 -1.45 -11.55
C SER A 22 7.61 -2.11 -12.57
N SER A 23 8.76 -2.62 -12.13
CA SER A 23 9.78 -3.26 -12.97
C SER A 23 10.45 -4.42 -12.25
N PHE A 24 10.92 -5.40 -13.03
CA PHE A 24 11.54 -6.62 -12.56
C PHE A 24 12.87 -6.81 -13.30
N ASN A 25 14.00 -6.61 -12.62
CA ASN A 25 15.33 -6.61 -13.24
C ASN A 25 16.00 -7.99 -13.23
N ASN A 26 15.57 -8.88 -12.33
CA ASN A 26 16.12 -10.22 -12.13
C ASN A 26 15.29 -11.30 -12.85
N ASN A 27 14.22 -10.91 -13.53
CA ASN A 27 13.38 -11.79 -14.34
C ASN A 27 13.76 -11.67 -15.82
N GLN A 28 15.00 -12.04 -16.19
CA GLN A 28 15.40 -12.04 -17.60
C GLN A 28 14.71 -13.17 -18.38
N ASP A 29 14.39 -12.90 -19.65
CA ASP A 29 13.45 -13.69 -20.46
C ASP A 29 13.99 -15.06 -20.85
N ASN A 30 13.95 -16.02 -19.92
CA ASN A 30 13.74 -17.47 -20.10
C ASN A 30 14.12 -18.30 -18.86
N GLU A 31 14.95 -17.78 -17.95
CA GLU A 31 15.54 -18.58 -16.85
C GLU A 31 14.47 -19.24 -15.96
N TYR A 32 13.38 -18.51 -15.71
CA TYR A 32 12.27 -18.95 -14.84
C TYR A 32 10.98 -19.21 -15.61
N GLY A 33 11.03 -19.24 -16.95
CA GLY A 33 9.83 -19.29 -17.81
C GLY A 33 8.89 -20.44 -17.48
N ASP A 34 9.44 -21.63 -17.19
CA ASP A 34 8.67 -22.84 -16.85
C ASP A 34 7.89 -22.73 -15.52
N TYR A 35 8.33 -21.83 -14.65
CA TYR A 35 7.75 -21.60 -13.34
C TYR A 35 6.86 -20.35 -13.28
N LEU A 36 6.92 -19.49 -14.29
CA LEU A 36 6.06 -18.32 -14.41
C LEU A 36 4.78 -18.70 -15.18
N HIS A 37 3.69 -18.91 -14.43
CA HIS A 37 2.42 -19.36 -15.00
C HIS A 37 1.93 -18.44 -16.15
N ALA A 38 1.68 -19.01 -17.34
CA ALA A 38 1.35 -18.21 -18.52
C ALA A 38 -0.03 -17.54 -18.49
N SER A 39 -1.07 -18.24 -18.00
CA SER A 39 -2.45 -17.73 -17.98
C SER A 39 -2.97 -17.24 -16.62
N ASP A 40 -2.40 -17.69 -15.50
CA ASP A 40 -2.75 -17.19 -14.17
C ASP A 40 -1.89 -15.97 -13.84
N GLN A 41 -2.45 -14.78 -14.06
CA GLN A 41 -1.76 -13.51 -13.84
C GLN A 41 -1.35 -13.29 -12.37
N VAL A 42 -2.14 -13.78 -11.42
CA VAL A 42 -1.82 -13.64 -9.99
C VAL A 42 -0.61 -14.48 -9.65
N LEU A 43 -0.62 -15.75 -10.05
CA LEU A 43 0.49 -16.67 -9.78
C LEU A 43 1.75 -16.24 -10.52
N ARG A 44 1.63 -15.78 -11.76
CA ARG A 44 2.73 -15.18 -12.54
C ARG A 44 3.37 -14.01 -11.79
N ASN A 45 2.55 -13.09 -11.29
CA ASN A 45 3.04 -11.94 -10.54
C ASN A 45 3.75 -12.37 -9.27
N ILE A 46 3.16 -13.28 -8.47
CA ILE A 46 3.80 -13.80 -7.27
C ILE A 46 5.16 -14.41 -7.59
N GLY A 47 5.27 -15.19 -8.68
CA GLY A 47 6.55 -15.74 -9.15
C GLY A 47 7.58 -14.66 -9.49
N MET A 48 7.20 -13.63 -10.26
CA MET A 48 8.11 -12.52 -10.59
C MET A 48 8.60 -11.76 -9.35
N TYR A 49 7.71 -11.52 -8.38
CA TYR A 49 8.09 -10.92 -7.10
C TYR A 49 9.00 -11.83 -6.28
N LEU A 50 8.78 -13.15 -6.29
CA LEU A 50 9.63 -14.10 -5.60
C LEU A 50 11.06 -14.05 -6.15
N VAL A 51 11.23 -14.01 -7.47
CA VAL A 51 12.55 -13.87 -8.11
C VAL A 51 13.26 -12.59 -7.65
N GLU A 52 12.57 -11.44 -7.65
CA GLU A 52 13.18 -10.18 -7.18
C GLU A 52 13.54 -10.25 -5.70
N ASN A 53 12.59 -10.68 -4.86
CA ASN A 53 12.78 -10.73 -3.43
C ASN A 53 13.89 -11.72 -3.04
N TYR A 54 14.03 -12.83 -3.76
CA TYR A 54 15.09 -13.81 -3.52
C TYR A 54 16.44 -13.33 -4.06
N ARG A 55 16.52 -12.92 -5.33
CA ARG A 55 17.79 -12.53 -5.96
C ARG A 55 18.29 -11.18 -5.45
N ALA A 56 17.45 -10.15 -5.51
CA ALA A 56 17.85 -8.78 -5.19
C ALA A 56 17.95 -8.53 -3.69
N ASP A 57 16.97 -9.00 -2.90
CA ASP A 57 16.82 -8.58 -1.51
C ASP A 57 17.33 -9.59 -0.48
N TYR A 58 17.41 -10.88 -0.86
CA TYR A 58 18.01 -11.93 -0.05
C TYR A 58 19.44 -12.23 -0.53
N LYS A 59 19.62 -12.95 -1.64
CA LYS A 59 20.90 -13.51 -2.11
C LYS A 59 22.00 -12.44 -2.23
N ASN A 60 21.75 -11.37 -2.98
CA ASN A 60 22.77 -10.34 -3.23
C ASN A 60 23.13 -9.51 -1.98
N ILE A 61 22.23 -9.45 -0.99
CA ILE A 61 22.40 -8.62 0.21
C ILE A 61 22.99 -9.44 1.35
N CYS A 62 22.70 -10.73 1.38
CA CYS A 62 23.16 -11.67 2.38
C CYS A 62 24.70 -11.74 2.50
N ASP A 63 25.40 -11.62 1.39
CA ASP A 63 26.87 -11.60 1.40
C ASP A 63 27.45 -10.27 1.92
N ILE A 64 26.61 -9.23 2.06
CA ILE A 64 27.02 -7.87 2.43
C ILE A 64 26.61 -7.51 3.87
N PHE A 65 25.50 -8.07 4.35
CA PHE A 65 24.90 -7.75 5.65
C PHE A 65 24.70 -9.02 6.48
N ASP A 66 25.01 -8.93 7.78
CA ASP A 66 24.82 -10.03 8.74
C ASP A 66 23.37 -10.09 9.26
N ASP A 67 22.39 -10.09 8.34
CA ASP A 67 20.95 -10.15 8.63
C ASP A 67 20.21 -11.19 7.75
N CYS A 68 20.95 -12.14 7.18
CA CYS A 68 20.43 -13.20 6.32
C CYS A 68 19.29 -14.00 6.93
N LYS A 69 19.43 -14.35 8.20
CA LYS A 69 18.44 -15.16 8.90
C LYS A 69 17.11 -14.42 8.95
N GLU A 70 17.12 -13.17 9.41
CA GLU A 70 15.94 -12.32 9.44
C GLU A 70 15.35 -12.12 8.04
N ARG A 71 16.18 -11.83 7.03
CA ARG A 71 15.73 -11.71 5.64
C ARG A 71 14.98 -12.95 5.17
N CYS A 72 15.56 -14.13 5.38
CA CYS A 72 14.94 -15.40 5.01
C CYS A 72 13.61 -15.64 5.74
N GLU A 73 13.54 -15.30 7.04
CA GLU A 73 12.32 -15.41 7.85
C GLU A 73 11.19 -14.51 7.30
N TYR A 74 11.51 -13.25 6.93
CA TYR A 74 10.52 -12.33 6.38
C TYR A 74 10.14 -12.67 4.92
N LEU A 75 11.07 -13.18 4.11
CA LEU A 75 10.77 -13.69 2.78
C LEU A 75 9.80 -14.88 2.85
N ASN A 76 10.04 -15.83 3.76
CA ASN A 76 9.12 -16.93 4.03
C ASN A 76 7.76 -16.43 4.52
N THR A 77 7.74 -15.44 5.41
CA THR A 77 6.50 -14.83 5.91
C THR A 77 5.69 -14.23 4.76
N TRP A 78 6.33 -13.44 3.89
CA TRP A 78 5.69 -12.86 2.71
C TRP A 78 5.14 -13.95 1.79
N LEU A 79 5.94 -14.97 1.48
CA LEU A 79 5.54 -16.03 0.55
C LEU A 79 4.38 -16.87 1.11
N ASN A 80 4.42 -17.14 2.42
CA ASN A 80 3.36 -17.84 3.15
C ASN A 80 2.04 -17.05 3.15
N GLU A 81 2.09 -15.73 3.31
CA GLU A 81 0.91 -14.88 3.15
C GLU A 81 0.33 -14.98 1.74
N LYS A 82 1.18 -14.95 0.71
CA LYS A 82 0.72 -15.08 -0.68
C LYS A 82 0.10 -16.46 -0.93
N LYS A 83 0.69 -17.53 -0.36
CA LYS A 83 0.13 -18.89 -0.39
C LYS A 83 -1.25 -18.93 0.25
N ALA A 84 -1.36 -18.37 1.45
CA ALA A 84 -2.61 -18.32 2.22
C ALA A 84 -3.74 -17.66 1.42
N LEU A 85 -3.46 -16.50 0.81
CA LEU A 85 -4.41 -15.76 0.00
C LEU A 85 -4.81 -16.50 -1.27
N TYR A 86 -3.83 -17.02 -2.02
CA TYR A 86 -4.09 -17.67 -3.32
C TYR A 86 -4.79 -19.03 -3.17
N THR A 87 -4.46 -19.79 -2.13
CA THR A 87 -4.95 -21.17 -1.94
C THR A 87 -6.10 -21.28 -0.93
N SER A 88 -6.57 -20.15 -0.36
CA SER A 88 -7.47 -20.14 0.80
C SER A 88 -6.93 -21.02 1.95
N ASN A 89 -5.69 -20.78 2.38
CA ASN A 89 -4.95 -21.61 3.36
C ASN A 89 -4.94 -23.11 3.00
N GLY A 90 -4.74 -23.42 1.72
CA GLY A 90 -4.67 -24.78 1.20
C GLY A 90 -6.02 -25.49 1.10
N LYS A 91 -7.14 -24.76 1.16
CA LYS A 91 -8.48 -25.34 0.98
C LYS A 91 -8.95 -25.36 -0.48
N CYS A 92 -8.36 -24.54 -1.36
CA CYS A 92 -8.55 -24.61 -2.80
C CYS A 92 -7.59 -25.60 -3.42
N THR A 93 -8.07 -26.77 -3.83
CA THR A 93 -7.22 -27.86 -4.30
C THR A 93 -6.47 -27.49 -5.58
N ASN A 94 -7.17 -26.96 -6.59
CA ASN A 94 -6.52 -26.60 -7.88
C ASN A 94 -5.47 -25.49 -7.71
N HIS A 95 -5.79 -24.47 -6.91
CA HIS A 95 -4.85 -23.41 -6.58
C HIS A 95 -3.67 -23.96 -5.77
N SER A 96 -3.90 -24.91 -4.86
CA SER A 96 -2.82 -25.57 -4.11
C SER A 96 -1.90 -26.34 -5.06
N THR A 97 -2.44 -27.13 -5.99
CA THR A 97 -1.64 -27.84 -7.00
C THR A 97 -0.84 -26.88 -7.88
N SER A 98 -1.45 -25.77 -8.31
CA SER A 98 -0.76 -24.74 -9.09
C SER A 98 0.35 -24.08 -8.27
N TRP A 99 0.10 -23.79 -7.00
CA TRP A 99 1.10 -23.23 -6.10
C TRP A 99 2.32 -24.13 -5.95
N GLU A 100 2.13 -25.42 -5.66
CA GLU A 100 3.24 -26.38 -5.51
C GLU A 100 4.07 -26.45 -6.80
N LYS A 101 3.42 -26.57 -7.97
CA LYS A 101 4.12 -26.66 -9.25
C LYS A 101 4.94 -25.40 -9.57
N TYR A 102 4.32 -24.23 -9.48
CA TYR A 102 4.90 -23.00 -10.03
C TYR A 102 5.70 -22.22 -8.99
N ILE A 103 5.25 -22.16 -7.73
CA ILE A 103 5.88 -21.31 -6.72
C ILE A 103 6.88 -22.07 -5.86
N GLU A 104 6.52 -23.24 -5.35
CA GLU A 104 7.49 -24.07 -4.60
C GLU A 104 8.57 -24.60 -5.55
N GLY A 105 8.20 -25.02 -6.77
CA GLY A 105 9.17 -25.34 -7.82
C GLY A 105 10.10 -24.19 -8.19
N LEU A 106 9.60 -22.94 -8.21
CA LEU A 106 10.46 -21.76 -8.43
C LEU A 106 11.42 -21.52 -7.28
N TRP A 107 10.97 -21.73 -6.03
CA TRP A 107 11.85 -21.63 -4.87
C TRP A 107 13.01 -22.62 -4.99
N GLU A 108 12.72 -23.89 -5.26
CA GLU A 108 13.74 -24.92 -5.46
C GLU A 108 14.73 -24.52 -6.57
N LYS A 109 14.21 -23.99 -7.68
CA LYS A 109 15.05 -23.51 -8.80
C LYS A 109 15.96 -22.34 -8.39
N LEU A 110 15.48 -21.43 -7.56
CA LEU A 110 16.26 -20.30 -7.06
C LEU A 110 17.40 -20.75 -6.12
N GLU A 111 17.23 -21.87 -5.43
CA GLU A 111 18.20 -22.44 -4.49
C GLU A 111 19.19 -23.43 -5.12
N GLU A 112 18.97 -23.83 -6.38
CA GLU A 112 19.75 -24.88 -7.04
C GLU A 112 21.26 -24.56 -7.05
N ASP A 113 21.61 -23.32 -7.38
CA ASP A 113 22.99 -22.81 -7.48
C ASP A 113 23.46 -22.06 -6.22
N VAL A 114 22.81 -22.28 -5.08
CA VAL A 114 23.17 -21.62 -3.82
C VAL A 114 23.91 -22.61 -2.91
N GLU A 115 25.03 -22.20 -2.33
CA GLU A 115 25.78 -22.99 -1.35
C GLU A 115 24.86 -23.37 -0.17
N PRO A 116 24.91 -24.62 0.35
CA PRO A 116 24.00 -25.10 1.39
C PRO A 116 23.89 -24.18 2.61
N GLU A 117 25.02 -23.59 3.05
CA GLU A 117 25.09 -22.70 4.20
C GLU A 117 24.44 -21.33 3.97
N LYS A 118 24.22 -20.97 2.70
CA LYS A 118 23.63 -19.69 2.25
C LYS A 118 22.20 -19.85 1.73
N LYS A 119 21.63 -21.05 1.78
CA LYS A 119 20.24 -21.29 1.35
C LYS A 119 19.26 -20.65 2.32
N CYS A 120 18.14 -20.19 1.77
CA CYS A 120 17.02 -19.77 2.58
C CYS A 120 16.09 -20.96 2.76
N GLU A 121 16.12 -21.60 3.93
CA GLU A 121 15.26 -22.74 4.17
C GLU A 121 13.77 -22.36 4.03
N ARG A 122 13.08 -23.01 3.09
CA ARG A 122 11.65 -22.84 2.87
C ARG A 122 10.88 -23.40 4.07
N THR A 123 10.21 -22.53 4.82
CA THR A 123 9.39 -22.89 5.97
C THR A 123 7.90 -22.64 5.66
N PRO A 124 7.15 -23.64 5.15
CA PRO A 124 5.73 -23.49 4.84
C PRO A 124 4.88 -23.38 6.11
N LEU A 125 3.73 -22.70 6.00
CA LEU A 125 2.73 -22.67 7.08
C LEU A 125 2.21 -24.08 7.39
N THR A 126 2.30 -24.47 8.65
CA THR A 126 1.78 -25.75 9.17
C THR A 126 0.28 -25.67 9.47
N GLU A 127 -0.22 -24.50 9.88
CA GLU A 127 -1.63 -24.31 10.24
C GLU A 127 -2.49 -23.97 9.03
N LYS A 128 -3.48 -24.82 8.75
CA LYS A 128 -4.44 -24.68 7.64
C LYS A 128 -5.85 -24.35 8.14
N ASN A 129 -5.94 -23.41 9.07
CA ASN A 129 -7.22 -22.98 9.63
C ASN A 129 -7.87 -21.97 8.69
N PHE A 130 -8.96 -22.38 8.05
CA PHE A 130 -9.80 -21.52 7.22
C PHE A 130 -11.21 -22.08 7.22
N ASP A 131 -12.17 -21.23 7.58
CA ASP A 131 -13.56 -21.62 7.72
C ASP A 131 -14.14 -21.96 6.34
N LYS A 132 -14.71 -23.17 6.23
CA LYS A 132 -15.24 -23.67 4.96
C LYS A 132 -16.36 -22.81 4.41
N LYS A 133 -17.07 -22.05 5.25
CA LYS A 133 -18.17 -21.18 4.81
C LYS A 133 -17.72 -20.03 3.89
N TRP A 134 -16.44 -19.66 3.92
CA TRP A 134 -15.88 -18.61 3.08
C TRP A 134 -15.26 -19.13 1.78
N ILE A 135 -15.28 -20.45 1.57
CA ILE A 135 -14.74 -21.07 0.37
C ILE A 135 -15.81 -21.00 -0.72
N THR A 136 -15.48 -20.33 -1.84
CA THR A 136 -16.36 -20.27 -3.00
C THR A 136 -16.42 -21.63 -3.71
N GLN A 137 -17.56 -21.98 -4.30
CA GLN A 137 -17.69 -23.26 -5.02
C GLN A 137 -16.75 -23.35 -6.24
N THR A 138 -16.36 -22.20 -6.79
CA THR A 138 -15.43 -22.09 -7.93
C THR A 138 -13.96 -22.30 -7.57
N CYS A 139 -13.62 -22.31 -6.28
CA CYS A 139 -12.26 -22.54 -5.74
C CYS A 139 -11.60 -23.85 -6.22
N ASN A 140 -12.40 -24.85 -6.61
CA ASN A 140 -11.94 -26.12 -7.15
C ASN A 140 -12.21 -26.28 -8.66
N ASN A 141 -12.69 -25.25 -9.34
CA ASN A 141 -12.88 -25.30 -10.78
C ASN A 141 -11.54 -24.96 -11.47
N SER A 142 -11.25 -25.65 -12.56
CA SER A 142 -10.04 -25.38 -13.36
C SER A 142 -10.21 -24.16 -14.27
N THR A 143 -11.44 -23.69 -14.42
CA THR A 143 -11.79 -22.49 -15.18
C THR A 143 -11.94 -21.30 -14.23
N PRO A 144 -11.37 -20.13 -14.57
CA PRO A 144 -11.65 -18.89 -13.85
C PRO A 144 -13.17 -18.69 -13.75
N ALA A 145 -13.65 -18.22 -12.59
CA ALA A 145 -15.05 -17.88 -12.43
C ALA A 145 -15.43 -16.86 -13.52
N GLU A 146 -16.26 -17.28 -14.47
CA GLU A 146 -16.84 -16.35 -15.44
C GLU A 146 -17.75 -15.40 -14.66
N VAL A 147 -17.29 -14.17 -14.48
CA VAL A 147 -18.19 -13.09 -14.13
C VAL A 147 -19.10 -12.94 -15.34
N SER A 148 -20.36 -13.35 -15.21
CA SER A 148 -21.37 -13.12 -16.23
C SER A 148 -21.28 -11.66 -16.65
N ARG A 149 -20.93 -11.41 -17.93
CA ARG A 149 -20.88 -10.05 -18.50
C ARG A 149 -22.24 -9.36 -18.44
N ASN A 150 -23.29 -10.14 -18.25
CA ASN A 150 -24.64 -9.64 -18.11
C ASN A 150 -24.93 -9.56 -16.61
N CYS A 151 -25.06 -8.33 -16.11
CA CYS A 151 -25.77 -8.09 -14.87
C CYS A 151 -27.17 -8.73 -15.01
N PRO A 152 -27.72 -9.37 -13.97
CA PRO A 152 -29.13 -9.75 -13.97
C PRO A 152 -29.92 -8.50 -14.33
N ASP A 153 -30.77 -8.62 -15.35
CA ASP A 153 -31.67 -7.53 -15.74
C ASP A 153 -32.60 -7.30 -14.55
N VAL A 154 -32.23 -6.34 -13.69
CA VAL A 154 -33.10 -5.88 -12.62
C VAL A 154 -34.21 -5.18 -13.37
N SER A 155 -35.35 -5.86 -13.51
CA SER A 155 -36.54 -5.26 -14.08
C SER A 155 -36.75 -3.94 -13.35
N LEU A 156 -36.54 -2.81 -14.05
CA LEU A 156 -36.77 -1.50 -13.47
C LEU A 156 -38.19 -1.51 -12.88
N PRO A 157 -38.39 -1.04 -11.63
CA PRO A 157 -39.73 -0.74 -11.17
C PRO A 157 -40.41 0.10 -12.23
N LYS A 158 -41.58 -0.36 -12.73
CA LYS A 158 -42.36 0.30 -13.77
C LYS A 158 -42.35 1.81 -13.52
N GLU A 159 -41.73 2.56 -14.44
CA GLU A 159 -41.68 4.02 -14.38
C GLU A 159 -43.11 4.54 -14.14
N SER A 160 -43.29 5.31 -13.08
CA SER A 160 -44.51 6.08 -12.91
C SER A 160 -44.59 7.09 -14.05
N VAL A 161 -45.66 7.01 -14.84
CA VAL A 161 -45.98 7.94 -15.92
C VAL A 161 -45.92 9.37 -15.39
N CYS A 162 -44.90 10.12 -15.81
CA CYS A 162 -44.87 11.57 -15.61
C CYS A 162 -45.76 12.24 -16.66
N PRO A 163 -46.54 13.28 -16.30
CA PRO A 163 -47.37 13.98 -17.25
C PRO A 163 -46.48 14.73 -18.27
N THR A 164 -46.86 14.61 -19.54
CA THR A 164 -46.27 15.32 -20.67
C THR A 164 -46.18 16.82 -20.36
N SER A 165 -44.96 17.33 -20.23
CA SER A 165 -44.70 18.77 -20.23
C SER A 165 -43.74 19.11 -21.37
N VAL A 166 -44.26 20.03 -22.18
CA VAL A 166 -43.71 20.73 -23.34
C VAL A 166 -42.20 21.01 -23.20
N ASP A 167 -41.44 20.76 -24.26
CA ASP A 167 -40.01 21.09 -24.36
C ASP A 167 -39.71 22.53 -23.90
N PRO A 168 -38.81 22.74 -22.93
CA PRO A 168 -38.06 23.98 -22.83
C PRO A 168 -36.61 23.73 -23.26
N THR A 169 -36.25 24.46 -24.31
CA THR A 169 -34.92 24.65 -24.85
C THR A 169 -33.84 24.74 -23.76
N SER A 170 -32.91 23.78 -23.80
CA SER A 170 -31.50 23.87 -23.41
C SER A 170 -31.05 25.23 -22.84
N SER A 171 -30.77 25.33 -21.53
CA SER A 171 -29.79 26.31 -21.01
C SER A 171 -29.32 26.11 -19.55
N SER A 172 -29.93 25.22 -18.75
CA SER A 172 -29.65 25.18 -17.29
C SER A 172 -28.25 24.72 -16.90
N CYS A 173 -27.56 23.91 -17.72
CA CYS A 173 -26.21 23.42 -17.39
C CYS A 173 -25.10 24.48 -17.63
N ARG A 174 -25.33 25.44 -18.53
CA ARG A 174 -24.38 26.56 -18.73
C ARG A 174 -24.45 27.59 -17.61
N ILE A 175 -25.65 27.82 -17.08
CA ILE A 175 -25.87 28.84 -16.04
C ILE A 175 -25.14 28.43 -14.75
N VAL A 176 -25.28 27.18 -14.28
CA VAL A 176 -24.66 26.69 -13.04
C VAL A 176 -23.13 26.73 -13.10
N LEU A 177 -22.53 26.38 -14.24
CA LEU A 177 -21.08 26.44 -14.39
C LEU A 177 -20.57 27.88 -14.35
N THR A 178 -21.23 28.79 -15.07
CA THR A 178 -20.81 30.21 -15.10
C THR A 178 -20.98 30.93 -13.75
N THR A 179 -22.08 30.70 -13.02
CA THR A 179 -22.26 31.32 -11.70
C THR A 179 -21.25 30.81 -10.69
N THR A 180 -20.87 29.53 -10.75
CA THR A 180 -19.87 28.96 -9.83
C THR A 180 -18.50 29.61 -10.02
N TYR A 181 -18.03 29.77 -11.27
CA TYR A 181 -16.74 30.40 -11.54
C TYR A 181 -16.73 31.90 -11.21
N VAL A 182 -17.83 32.61 -11.47
CA VAL A 182 -17.94 34.04 -11.13
C VAL A 182 -17.94 34.24 -9.62
N VAL A 183 -18.69 33.44 -8.86
CA VAL A 183 -18.70 33.50 -7.39
C VAL A 183 -17.33 33.15 -6.83
N PHE A 184 -16.66 32.13 -7.36
CA PHE A 184 -15.32 31.74 -6.91
C PHE A 184 -14.27 32.83 -7.22
N GLY A 185 -14.34 33.45 -8.40
CA GLY A 185 -13.48 34.57 -8.75
C GLY A 185 -13.67 35.79 -7.84
N ILE A 186 -14.92 36.12 -7.51
CA ILE A 186 -15.25 37.19 -6.57
C ILE A 186 -14.70 36.88 -5.16
N LEU A 187 -14.81 35.64 -4.68
CA LEU A 187 -14.26 35.24 -3.37
C LEU A 187 -12.74 35.38 -3.33
N LEU A 188 -12.03 34.94 -4.37
CA LEU A 188 -10.59 35.10 -4.47
C LEU A 188 -10.17 36.57 -4.53
N PHE A 189 -10.93 37.39 -5.25
CA PHE A 189 -10.71 38.83 -5.31
C PHE A 189 -10.91 39.51 -3.95
N PHE A 190 -11.95 39.13 -3.20
CA PHE A 190 -12.14 39.62 -1.83
C PHE A 190 -11.03 39.16 -0.89
N MET A 191 -10.57 37.91 -0.95
CA MET A 191 -9.41 37.44 -0.18
C MET A 191 -8.14 38.24 -0.50
N TYR A 192 -7.92 38.54 -1.78
CA TYR A 192 -6.81 39.39 -2.20
C TYR A 192 -6.95 40.81 -1.64
N LEU A 193 -8.11 41.46 -1.78
CA LEU A 193 -8.33 42.80 -1.23
C LEU A 193 -8.25 42.85 0.30
N LEU A 194 -8.65 41.80 1.01
CA LEU A 194 -8.48 41.68 2.46
C LEU A 194 -7.01 41.60 2.88
N ARG A 195 -6.14 41.07 2.01
CA ARG A 195 -4.68 41.06 2.23
C ARG A 195 -4.05 42.44 2.08
N PHE A 196 -4.62 43.31 1.23
CA PHE A 196 -4.10 44.66 0.95
C PHE A 196 -4.80 45.79 1.71
N SER A 197 -5.92 45.52 2.38
CA SER A 197 -6.62 46.50 3.21
C SER A 197 -6.08 46.52 4.64
N ALA A 198 -6.18 47.69 5.29
CA ALA A 198 -5.68 47.96 6.65
C ALA A 198 -6.25 47.03 7.75
N VAL A 199 -7.23 46.18 7.41
CA VAL A 199 -7.77 45.13 8.26
C VAL A 199 -6.73 44.03 8.54
N GLY A 200 -5.87 43.67 7.57
CA GLY A 200 -4.80 42.67 7.77
C GLY A 200 -3.75 43.10 8.81
N MET A 201 -3.43 44.39 8.88
CA MET A 201 -2.55 44.94 9.91
C MET A 201 -3.18 44.89 11.32
N LYS A 202 -4.50 44.99 11.44
CA LYS A 202 -5.21 44.97 12.73
C LYS A 202 -5.24 43.57 13.35
N ILE A 203 -5.34 42.53 12.53
CA ILE A 203 -5.33 41.12 12.99
C ILE A 203 -3.94 40.72 13.52
N ASN A 204 -2.86 41.20 12.88
CA ASN A 204 -1.49 40.94 13.36
C ASN A 204 -1.21 41.55 14.75
N ASN A 205 -1.82 42.69 15.08
CA ASN A 205 -1.67 43.30 16.41
C ASN A 205 -2.43 42.53 17.50
N ILE A 206 -3.53 41.85 17.17
CA ILE A 206 -4.28 41.01 18.11
C ILE A 206 -3.49 39.72 18.42
N ILE A 207 -2.93 39.07 17.39
CA ILE A 207 -2.12 37.84 17.55
C ILE A 207 -0.81 38.13 18.31
N ARG A 208 -0.25 39.33 18.17
CA ARG A 208 0.94 39.75 18.93
C ARG A 208 0.62 40.05 20.41
N GLY A 209 -0.61 40.46 20.73
CA GLY A 209 -1.07 40.67 22.11
C GLY A 209 -1.28 39.37 22.88
N GLU A 210 -1.77 38.31 22.24
CA GLU A 210 -1.94 36.99 22.87
C GLU A 210 -0.60 36.34 23.25
N LYS A 211 0.40 36.40 22.36
CA LYS A 211 1.74 35.82 22.62
C LYS A 211 2.50 36.48 23.78
N ILE A 212 2.16 37.72 24.15
CA ILE A 212 2.76 38.40 25.31
C ILE A 212 2.07 37.96 26.60
N LYS A 213 0.77 37.64 26.55
CA LYS A 213 0.00 37.14 27.70
C LYS A 213 0.35 35.69 28.05
N GLU A 214 0.70 34.88 27.05
CA GLU A 214 1.10 33.48 27.21
C GLU A 214 2.46 33.32 27.91
N ARG A 215 3.45 34.16 27.59
CA ARG A 215 4.77 34.16 28.27
C ARG A 215 4.69 34.57 29.74
N ASN A 216 3.79 35.49 30.07
CA ASN A 216 3.59 35.91 31.47
C ASN A 216 2.87 34.85 32.32
N MET A 217 2.22 33.84 31.70
CA MET A 217 1.61 32.71 32.42
C MET A 217 2.51 31.47 32.49
N GLU A 218 3.59 31.42 31.72
CA GLU A 218 4.53 30.29 31.67
C GLU A 218 5.67 30.44 32.70
N ASP A 219 6.09 31.67 32.98
CA ASP A 219 7.08 32.00 34.04
C ASP A 219 6.54 31.75 35.47
N GLU A 220 5.21 31.75 35.66
CA GLU A 220 4.57 31.49 36.96
C GLU A 220 4.37 29.99 37.27
N ARG A 221 4.55 29.09 36.29
CA ARG A 221 4.31 27.64 36.47
C ARG A 221 5.56 26.77 36.60
N THR A 222 6.75 27.32 36.40
CA THR A 222 8.00 26.52 36.42
C THR A 222 8.58 26.27 37.82
N HIS A 223 7.95 26.79 38.88
CA HIS A 223 8.43 26.60 40.26
C HIS A 223 7.76 25.47 41.05
N GLU A 224 6.72 24.82 40.53
CA GLU A 224 6.09 23.69 41.20
C GLU A 224 5.95 22.49 40.25
N HIS A 225 6.44 21.36 40.73
CA HIS A 225 6.09 19.99 40.30
C HIS A 225 7.12 19.20 39.47
N SER A 226 8.07 18.65 40.24
CA SER A 226 8.75 17.37 40.00
C SER A 226 7.80 16.18 39.83
N ASN A 227 8.25 15.20 39.03
CA ASN A 227 7.79 13.80 38.90
C ASN A 227 6.48 13.55 38.14
N THR A 228 6.56 13.04 36.91
CA THR A 228 6.00 11.73 36.50
C THR A 228 6.21 11.47 35.00
N GLU A 229 6.24 10.18 34.71
CA GLU A 229 6.47 9.43 33.48
C GLU A 229 5.44 9.71 32.35
N SER A 230 5.86 9.63 31.08
CA SER A 230 5.21 8.84 30.00
C SER A 230 5.45 9.38 28.59
N LEU A 231 5.47 8.42 27.66
CA LEU A 231 5.59 8.51 26.21
C LEU A 231 4.64 9.54 25.56
N ASP A 232 5.15 10.25 24.55
CA ASP A 232 4.61 10.30 23.17
C ASP A 232 5.08 11.58 22.46
N ARG A 233 5.94 11.45 21.45
CA ARG A 233 5.89 12.37 20.31
C ARG A 233 6.48 11.75 19.04
N ARG A 234 5.62 10.95 18.45
CA ARG A 234 5.50 10.75 17.00
C ARG A 234 5.58 12.06 16.20
N PHE A 235 6.22 11.95 15.04
CA PHE A 235 6.14 12.77 13.82
C PHE A 235 6.56 14.25 13.88
N ASN A 236 7.73 14.54 13.30
CA ASN A 236 7.93 15.69 12.41
C ASN A 236 9.00 15.33 11.36
N LEU A 237 8.55 14.78 10.23
CA LEU A 237 9.29 14.81 8.97
C LEU A 237 8.78 16.03 8.19
N ILE A 238 9.64 17.02 7.98
CA ILE A 238 9.54 17.92 6.82
C ILE A 238 10.93 18.02 6.19
N TYR A 239 11.00 17.53 4.96
CA TYR A 239 12.12 17.60 4.01
C TYR A 239 12.31 19.03 3.49
N ASN A 240 13.56 19.44 3.25
CA ASN A 240 14.06 20.35 2.20
C ASN A 240 15.55 20.66 2.50
N SER A 241 16.49 20.78 1.57
CA SER A 241 16.48 20.84 0.11
C SER A 241 17.89 20.52 -0.43
N LEU A 242 17.97 20.03 -1.67
CA LEU A 242 19.12 20.23 -2.54
C LEU A 242 19.36 21.73 -2.78
N ASN A 243 20.58 22.21 -2.53
CA ASN A 243 21.35 23.13 -3.38
C ASN A 243 22.63 23.58 -2.64
N ASN A 244 23.77 22.98 -3.00
CA ASN A 244 24.91 23.67 -3.61
C ASN A 244 25.95 22.64 -4.04
#